data_AF-A0A953BP70-F1
#
_entry.id   AF-A0A953BP70-F1
#
_cell.length_a   1.000
_cell.length_b   1.000
_cell.length_c   1.000
_cell.angle_alpha   90.00
_cell.angle_beta   90.00
_cell.angle_gamma   90.00
#
_symmetry.space_group_name_H-M   'P 1'
#
loop_
_entity.id
_entity.type
_entity.pdbx_description
1 polymer ?
#
loop_
_entity_poly.entity_id
_entity_poly.type
_entity_poly.pdbx_seq_one_letter_code
_entity_poly.pdbx_strand_id
1 'polypeptide(L)'
;MMFPNADQMVGYAILRWHVPLVESGLIRGVEDVDPDGIRRHNVQRVSMSAAAVCPPDRMVPGATLPLDMSTTTTMRLSQVQHPASKGVLVQSLHVNGDEHVFWSSRQGLRPSLPIVFADGSVISARARDFALEFDFYEDWVGYPVLSTWRGVLGVDRRVGR
;
A
#
# COMPACT_ATOMS: atom_id res chain seq x y z
N MET A 1 -17.71 -4.70 2.96
CA MET A 1 -17.07 -3.37 3.00
C MET A 1 -16.27 -3.17 1.72
N MET A 2 -16.29 -1.97 1.13
CA MET A 2 -15.47 -1.61 -0.03
C MET A 2 -14.27 -0.80 0.44
N PHE A 3 -13.15 -0.89 -0.28
CA PHE A 3 -12.04 0.03 -0.03
C PHE A 3 -12.43 1.45 -0.49
N PRO A 4 -12.06 2.49 0.27
CA PRO A 4 -12.27 3.86 -0.15
C PRO A 4 -11.44 4.12 -1.41
N ASN A 5 -12.07 4.65 -2.45
CA ASN A 5 -11.40 5.04 -3.68
C ASN A 5 -11.68 6.51 -3.94
N ALA A 6 -10.62 7.32 -3.93
CA ALA A 6 -10.70 8.77 -3.97
C ALA A 6 -10.33 9.36 -5.34
N ASP A 7 -9.83 8.54 -6.28
CA ASP A 7 -9.30 9.02 -7.55
C ASP A 7 -9.41 7.96 -8.65
N GLN A 8 -9.42 8.39 -9.92
CA GLN A 8 -9.44 7.50 -11.06
C GLN A 8 -8.07 6.87 -11.34
N MET A 9 -6.98 7.46 -10.84
CA MET A 9 -5.62 6.93 -11.05
C MET A 9 -5.07 6.32 -9.75
N VAL A 10 -4.40 5.17 -9.88
CA VAL A 10 -3.92 4.39 -8.73
C VAL A 10 -2.99 5.21 -7.86
N GLY A 11 -2.03 5.93 -8.46
CA GLY A 11 -1.06 6.75 -7.73
C GLY A 11 -1.69 7.81 -6.83
N TYR A 12 -2.76 8.47 -7.29
CA TYR A 12 -3.48 9.45 -6.46
C TYR A 12 -4.40 8.78 -5.45
N ALA A 13 -5.09 7.71 -5.83
CA ALA A 13 -6.01 7.01 -4.93
C ALA A 13 -5.30 6.41 -3.72
N ILE A 14 -4.07 5.90 -3.88
CA ILE A 14 -3.29 5.37 -2.75
C ILE A 14 -2.91 6.48 -1.74
N LEU A 15 -2.70 7.71 -2.19
CA LEU A 15 -2.34 8.84 -1.31
C LEU A 15 -3.57 9.50 -0.70
N ARG A 16 -4.69 9.55 -1.43
CA ARG A 16 -5.91 10.27 -1.05
C ARG A 16 -6.99 9.39 -0.43
N TRP A 17 -6.65 8.16 -0.01
CA TRP A 17 -7.58 7.19 0.56
C TRP A 17 -8.41 7.71 1.75
N HIS A 18 -7.92 8.73 2.45
CA HIS A 18 -8.58 9.35 3.60
C HIS A 18 -9.71 10.31 3.18
N VAL A 19 -9.71 10.83 1.94
CA VAL A 19 -10.69 11.84 1.49
C VAL A 19 -12.14 11.36 1.63
N PRO A 20 -12.53 10.15 1.19
CA PRO A 20 -13.90 9.66 1.37
C PRO A 20 -14.30 9.48 2.84
N LEU A 21 -13.33 9.27 3.74
CA LEU A 21 -13.58 9.15 5.18
C LEU A 21 -13.86 10.52 5.82
N VAL A 22 -13.18 11.56 5.36
CA VAL A 22 -13.46 12.96 5.74
C VAL A 22 -14.84 13.37 5.22
N GLU A 23 -15.11 13.13 3.94
CA GLU A 23 -16.38 13.51 3.29
C GLU A 23 -17.60 12.81 3.90
N SER A 24 -17.43 11.58 4.40
CA SER A 24 -18.48 10.84 5.12
C SER A 24 -18.61 11.21 6.60
N GLY A 25 -17.70 12.06 7.13
CA GLY A 25 -17.69 12.48 8.52
C GLY A 25 -17.20 11.40 9.50
N LEU A 26 -16.57 10.33 9.02
CA LEU A 26 -15.97 9.28 9.87
C LEU A 26 -14.70 9.77 10.57
N ILE A 27 -13.97 10.67 9.92
CA ILE A 27 -12.84 11.41 10.48
C ILE A 27 -13.00 12.90 10.17
N ARG A 28 -12.33 13.76 10.93
CA ARG A 28 -12.40 15.23 10.81
C ARG A 28 -11.46 15.79 9.77
N GLY A 29 -10.31 15.13 9.57
CA GLY A 29 -9.25 15.60 8.70
C GLY A 29 -8.14 14.55 8.55
N VAL A 30 -7.15 14.87 7.72
CA VAL A 30 -5.98 14.00 7.47
C VAL A 30 -5.11 13.84 8.73
N GLU A 31 -5.21 14.78 9.66
CA GLU A 31 -4.57 14.75 10.97
C GLU A 31 -5.05 13.58 11.83
N ASP A 32 -6.27 13.07 11.61
CA ASP A 32 -6.80 11.94 12.38
C ASP A 32 -6.13 10.61 11.96
N VAL A 33 -5.54 10.54 10.76
CA VAL A 33 -4.89 9.32 10.24
C VAL A 33 -3.37 9.35 10.37
N ASP A 34 -2.74 10.52 10.38
CA ASP A 34 -1.30 10.69 10.65
C ASP A 34 -1.00 12.02 11.37
N PRO A 35 -1.37 12.17 12.65
CA PRO A 35 -1.22 13.43 13.38
C PRO A 35 0.24 13.86 13.50
N ASP A 36 1.15 12.89 13.59
CA ASP A 36 2.59 13.14 13.70
C ASP A 36 3.20 13.58 12.36
N GLY A 37 2.79 12.95 11.26
CA GLY A 37 3.26 13.32 9.91
C GLY A 37 2.87 14.73 9.56
N ILE A 38 1.60 15.08 9.76
CA ILE A 38 1.10 16.43 9.51
C ILE A 38 1.80 17.44 10.41
N ARG A 39 1.85 17.19 11.73
CA ARG A 39 2.44 18.15 12.68
C ARG A 39 3.93 18.40 12.48
N ARG A 40 4.71 17.36 12.14
CA ARG A 40 6.18 17.46 12.07
C ARG A 40 6.71 17.75 10.68
N HIS A 41 5.99 17.33 9.65
CA HIS A 41 6.48 17.33 8.28
C HIS A 41 5.49 17.95 7.28
N ASN A 42 4.30 18.35 7.72
CA ASN A 42 3.22 18.85 6.86
C ASN A 42 2.85 17.89 5.72
N VAL A 43 3.04 16.59 5.93
CA VAL A 43 2.76 15.53 4.94
C VAL A 43 2.15 14.31 5.63
N GLN A 44 1.15 13.71 4.97
CA GLN A 44 0.64 12.40 5.39
C GLN A 44 1.62 11.31 4.96
N ARG A 45 1.99 10.43 5.89
CA ARG A 45 2.93 9.33 5.62
C ARG A 45 2.21 8.00 5.41
N VAL A 46 0.91 7.91 5.64
CA VAL A 46 0.12 6.68 5.48
C VAL A 46 -0.54 6.65 4.11
N SER A 47 -0.24 5.62 3.32
CA SER A 47 -0.84 5.37 2.01
C SER A 47 -1.62 4.05 2.03
N MET A 48 -2.58 3.91 1.13
CA MET A 48 -3.24 2.63 0.88
C MET A 48 -2.42 1.76 -0.08
N SER A 49 -2.44 0.45 0.09
CA SER A 49 -1.79 -0.48 -0.84
C SER A 49 -2.41 -0.35 -2.23
N ALA A 50 -1.56 -0.31 -3.26
CA ALA A 50 -2.03 -0.33 -4.65
C ALA A 50 -2.85 -1.58 -4.95
N ALA A 51 -2.64 -2.69 -4.22
CA ALA A 51 -3.44 -3.90 -4.36
C ALA A 51 -4.94 -3.70 -4.04
N ALA A 52 -5.29 -2.67 -3.25
CA ALA A 52 -6.68 -2.37 -2.88
C ALA A 52 -7.45 -1.59 -3.95
N VAL A 53 -6.77 -1.01 -4.93
CA VAL A 53 -7.38 -0.14 -5.96
C VAL A 53 -6.94 -0.44 -7.38
N CYS A 54 -5.84 -1.16 -7.59
CA CYS A 54 -5.36 -1.55 -8.91
C CYS A 54 -6.05 -2.86 -9.37
N PRO A 55 -6.49 -2.97 -10.63
CA PRO A 55 -7.07 -4.20 -11.17
C PRO A 55 -6.08 -5.39 -11.10
N PRO A 56 -6.49 -6.58 -10.62
CA PRO A 56 -5.60 -7.73 -10.51
C PRO A 56 -4.95 -8.17 -11.83
N ASP A 57 -5.65 -7.99 -12.96
CA ASP A 57 -5.16 -8.25 -14.32
C ASP A 57 -4.11 -7.24 -14.78
N ARG A 58 -3.97 -6.11 -14.09
CA ARG A 58 -2.88 -5.12 -14.24
C ARG A 58 -1.76 -5.30 -13.22
N MET A 59 -1.87 -6.31 -12.37
CA MET A 59 -0.85 -6.68 -11.40
C MET A 59 -0.29 -8.05 -11.76
N VAL A 60 0.05 -8.26 -13.03
CA VAL A 60 0.74 -9.46 -13.54
C VAL A 60 1.91 -9.04 -14.43
N PRO A 61 3.01 -9.81 -14.48
CA PRO A 61 4.18 -9.46 -15.27
C PRO A 61 3.87 -9.13 -16.73
N GLY A 62 4.46 -8.04 -17.23
CA GLY A 62 4.29 -7.57 -18.61
C GLY A 62 2.94 -6.92 -18.93
N ALA A 63 2.04 -6.81 -17.94
CA ALA A 63 0.76 -6.11 -18.08
C ALA A 63 0.60 -4.94 -17.09
N THR A 64 1.65 -4.67 -16.30
CA THR A 64 1.66 -3.54 -15.38
C THR A 64 1.72 -2.22 -16.14
N LEU A 65 1.30 -1.16 -15.46
CA LEU A 65 1.42 0.20 -15.94
C LEU A 65 1.96 1.05 -14.78
N PRO A 66 2.70 2.13 -15.07
CA PRO A 66 3.04 3.15 -14.09
C PRO A 66 1.81 3.56 -13.26
N LEU A 67 1.98 3.81 -11.95
CA LEU A 67 0.85 4.06 -11.04
C LEU A 67 0.01 5.29 -11.43
N ASP A 68 0.64 6.27 -12.09
CA ASP A 68 0.03 7.47 -12.67
C ASP A 68 -0.64 7.22 -14.02
N MET A 69 -0.47 6.03 -14.61
CA MET A 69 -1.13 5.59 -15.85
C MET A 69 -2.16 4.48 -15.61
N SER A 70 -2.11 3.82 -14.44
CA SER A 70 -3.04 2.77 -14.07
C SER A 70 -4.35 3.34 -13.54
N THR A 71 -5.47 2.81 -14.04
CA THR A 71 -6.82 3.20 -13.61
C THR A 71 -7.23 2.41 -12.37
N THR A 72 -7.95 3.06 -11.47
CA THR A 72 -8.47 2.41 -10.28
C THR A 72 -9.71 1.58 -10.58
N THR A 73 -9.97 0.61 -9.72
CA THR A 73 -11.20 -0.16 -9.68
C THR A 73 -11.66 -0.31 -8.25
N THR A 74 -12.97 -0.37 -8.05
CA THR A 74 -13.53 -0.64 -6.72
C THR A 74 -13.30 -2.10 -6.35
N MET A 75 -12.63 -2.33 -5.23
CA MET A 75 -12.43 -3.66 -4.66
C MET A 75 -13.19 -3.78 -3.34
N ARG A 76 -13.76 -4.96 -3.11
CA ARG A 76 -14.44 -5.34 -1.87
C ARG A 76 -13.46 -6.09 -0.98
N LEU A 77 -13.59 -5.89 0.33
CA LEU A 77 -12.82 -6.66 1.31
C LEU A 77 -13.03 -8.18 1.15
N SER A 78 -14.22 -8.61 0.72
CA SER A 78 -14.54 -10.02 0.44
C SER A 78 -13.78 -10.61 -0.76
N GLN A 79 -13.15 -9.78 -1.60
CA GLN A 79 -12.30 -10.23 -2.71
C GLN A 79 -10.85 -10.44 -2.27
N VAL A 80 -10.49 -10.04 -1.05
CA VAL A 80 -9.16 -10.27 -0.50
C VAL A 80 -9.04 -11.72 -0.06
N GLN A 81 -8.19 -12.50 -0.72
CA GLN A 81 -8.03 -13.94 -0.41
C GLN A 81 -7.32 -14.19 0.92
N HIS A 82 -6.53 -13.22 1.40
CA HIS A 82 -5.71 -13.33 2.61
C HIS A 82 -5.79 -12.06 3.49
N PRO A 83 -6.98 -11.69 4.02
CA PRO A 83 -7.18 -10.39 4.65
C PRO A 83 -6.39 -10.22 5.95
N ALA A 84 -6.11 -11.31 6.68
CA ALA A 84 -5.33 -11.26 7.92
C ALA A 84 -3.82 -11.04 7.71
N SER A 85 -3.32 -11.25 6.48
CA SER A 85 -1.89 -11.17 6.15
C SER A 85 -1.60 -10.23 4.99
N LYS A 86 -2.59 -9.44 4.55
CA LYS A 86 -2.45 -8.44 3.49
C LYS A 86 -2.67 -7.08 4.10
N GLY A 87 -1.59 -6.30 4.16
CA GLY A 87 -1.70 -4.90 4.54
C GLY A 87 -2.49 -4.09 3.53
N VAL A 88 -3.51 -3.40 4.03
CA VAL A 88 -4.30 -2.43 3.26
C VAL A 88 -3.69 -1.04 3.37
N LEU A 89 -3.08 -0.71 4.50
CA LEU A 89 -2.46 0.59 4.75
C LEU A 89 -0.98 0.42 5.10
N VAL A 90 -0.14 1.25 4.50
CA VAL A 90 1.31 1.25 4.65
C VAL A 90 1.79 2.64 5.03
N GLN A 91 2.70 2.72 5.99
CA GLN A 91 3.36 3.96 6.35
C GLN A 91 4.70 4.09 5.61
N SER A 92 4.85 5.15 4.84
CA SER A 92 6.10 5.59 4.21
C SER A 92 7.11 6.08 5.27
N LEU A 93 8.38 5.92 4.94
CA LEU A 93 9.51 6.18 5.84
C LEU A 93 9.72 7.68 6.09
N HIS A 94 9.76 8.42 4.99
CA HIS A 94 9.94 9.87 4.92
C HIS A 94 9.56 10.31 3.50
N VAL A 95 9.30 11.60 3.35
CA VAL A 95 9.20 12.25 2.05
C VAL A 95 10.56 12.92 1.81
N ASN A 96 11.24 12.56 0.72
CA ASN A 96 12.51 13.18 0.31
C ASN A 96 12.25 14.11 -0.88
N GLY A 97 12.17 15.42 -0.63
CA GLY A 97 11.64 16.35 -1.63
C GLY A 97 10.14 16.14 -1.83
N ASP A 98 9.72 15.86 -3.06
CA ASP A 98 8.33 15.53 -3.42
C ASP A 98 8.07 14.01 -3.59
N GLU A 99 9.08 13.18 -3.32
CA GLU A 99 8.97 11.73 -3.47
C GLU A 99 8.70 11.02 -2.14
N HIS A 100 7.62 10.22 -2.13
CA HIS A 100 7.32 9.33 -1.01
C HIS A 100 8.26 8.12 -1.03
N VAL A 101 9.11 7.98 -0.01
CA VAL A 101 10.02 6.84 0.11
C VAL A 101 9.32 5.71 0.86
N PHE A 102 9.03 4.63 0.14
CA PHE A 102 8.46 3.41 0.71
C PHE A 102 9.55 2.42 1.17
N TRP A 103 9.16 1.44 2.00
CA TRP A 103 10.03 0.38 2.51
C TRP A 103 10.29 -0.74 1.50
N SER A 104 11.52 -0.91 0.99
CA SER A 104 11.82 -1.93 -0.03
C SER A 104 12.62 -3.11 0.50
N SER A 105 12.61 -4.25 -0.21
CA SER A 105 13.60 -5.32 -0.05
C SER A 105 14.96 -5.00 -0.70
N ARG A 106 15.07 -3.96 -1.55
CA ARG A 106 16.32 -3.51 -2.17
C ARG A 106 17.33 -2.99 -1.13
N GLN A 107 18.61 -3.28 -1.34
CA GLN A 107 19.71 -2.76 -0.53
C GLN A 107 19.66 -1.22 -0.49
N GLY A 108 19.72 -0.62 0.70
CA GLY A 108 19.66 0.83 0.92
C GLY A 108 18.30 1.38 1.38
N LEU A 109 17.19 0.74 1.00
CA LEU A 109 15.82 1.13 1.40
C LEU A 109 15.15 0.08 2.30
N ARG A 110 15.95 -0.77 2.93
CA ARG A 110 15.46 -1.86 3.79
C ARG A 110 15.02 -1.33 5.15
N PRO A 111 13.85 -1.79 5.66
CA PRO A 111 13.52 -1.67 7.06
C PRO A 111 14.64 -2.14 7.98
N SER A 112 15.22 -1.19 8.70
CA SER A 112 16.01 -1.46 9.90
C SER A 112 15.10 -1.80 11.09
N LEU A 113 13.83 -1.42 11.02
CA LEU A 113 12.81 -1.63 12.04
C LEU A 113 11.68 -2.53 11.53
N PRO A 114 10.90 -3.17 12.43
CA PRO A 114 9.71 -3.93 12.06
C PRO A 114 8.71 -3.11 11.25
N ILE A 115 8.12 -3.73 10.22
CA ILE A 115 6.97 -3.16 9.49
C ILE A 115 5.70 -3.48 10.27
N VAL A 116 4.77 -2.53 10.38
CA VAL A 116 3.42 -2.75 10.94
C VAL A 116 2.41 -2.20 9.95
N PHE A 117 1.33 -2.93 9.69
CA PHE A 117 0.23 -2.46 8.86
C PHE A 117 -0.79 -1.69 9.71
N ALA A 118 -1.32 -0.58 9.16
CA ALA A 118 -2.21 0.30 9.92
C ALA A 118 -3.67 -0.18 10.00
N ASP A 119 -3.98 -1.35 9.43
CA ASP A 119 -5.31 -1.98 9.44
C ASP A 119 -5.51 -3.00 10.59
N GLY A 120 -4.60 -3.02 11.56
CA GLY A 120 -4.64 -3.95 12.70
C GLY A 120 -4.04 -5.32 12.41
N SER A 121 -3.54 -5.58 11.19
CA SER A 121 -2.66 -6.72 10.93
C SER A 121 -1.25 -6.42 11.47
N VAL A 122 -1.11 -6.41 12.79
CA VAL A 122 0.17 -6.15 13.45
C VAL A 122 1.04 -7.40 13.35
N ILE A 123 1.91 -7.44 12.34
CA ILE A 123 2.97 -8.45 12.25
C ILE A 123 4.33 -7.77 12.27
N SER A 124 5.16 -8.05 13.29
CA SER A 124 6.56 -7.63 13.28
C SER A 124 7.33 -8.51 12.27
N ALA A 125 7.60 -7.97 11.09
CA ALA A 125 8.31 -8.67 10.02
C ALA A 125 9.32 -7.74 9.33
N ARG A 126 10.37 -8.34 8.75
CA ARG A 126 11.29 -7.67 7.84
C ARG A 126 10.77 -7.80 6.41
N ALA A 127 11.06 -6.84 5.53
CA ALA A 127 10.69 -6.95 4.11
C ALA A 127 11.18 -8.26 3.45
N ARG A 128 12.33 -8.79 3.87
CA ARG A 128 12.88 -10.07 3.40
C ARG A 128 12.16 -11.32 3.91
N ASP A 129 11.33 -11.17 4.94
CA ASP A 129 10.59 -12.29 5.49
C ASP A 129 9.42 -12.67 4.56
N PHE A 130 9.10 -11.83 3.57
CA PHE A 130 8.08 -12.07 2.56
C PHE A 130 8.66 -12.68 1.28
N ALA A 131 8.21 -13.87 0.92
CA ALA A 131 8.31 -14.49 -0.41
C ALA A 131 7.31 -13.82 -1.35
N LEU A 132 7.83 -13.48 -2.51
CA LEU A 132 7.08 -12.99 -3.65
C LEU A 132 6.80 -14.14 -4.61
N GLU A 133 5.66 -14.08 -5.29
CA GLU A 133 5.35 -15.02 -6.39
C GLU A 133 6.33 -14.82 -7.57
N PHE A 134 6.85 -13.59 -7.74
CA PHE A 134 7.88 -13.25 -8.71
C PHE A 134 8.98 -12.43 -8.04
N ASP A 135 10.24 -12.75 -8.29
CA ASP A 135 11.42 -12.14 -7.65
C ASP A 135 11.91 -10.87 -8.39
N PHE A 136 10.97 -10.07 -8.88
CA PHE A 136 11.20 -8.75 -9.46
C PHE A 136 9.95 -7.88 -9.27
N TYR A 137 10.09 -6.59 -9.54
CA TYR A 137 8.97 -5.65 -9.57
C TYR A 137 8.95 -4.90 -10.90
N GLU A 138 7.77 -4.50 -11.32
CA GLU A 138 7.48 -3.77 -12.55
C GLU A 138 6.47 -2.69 -12.20
N ASP A 139 6.74 -1.41 -12.51
CA ASP A 139 5.84 -0.29 -12.21
C ASP A 139 5.31 -0.24 -10.77
N TRP A 140 6.19 -0.49 -9.80
CA TRP A 140 5.81 -0.60 -8.38
C TRP A 140 4.82 -1.72 -8.06
N VAL A 141 4.68 -2.77 -8.88
CA VAL A 141 3.97 -4.03 -8.56
C VAL A 141 4.98 -5.11 -8.21
N GLY A 142 4.72 -5.91 -7.18
CA GLY A 142 5.70 -6.88 -6.66
C GLY A 142 6.59 -6.28 -5.58
N TYR A 143 6.19 -5.14 -5.03
CA TYR A 143 6.86 -4.50 -3.91
C TYR A 143 6.20 -4.99 -2.63
N PRO A 144 6.84 -5.91 -1.86
CA PRO A 144 6.21 -6.50 -0.69
C PRO A 144 5.70 -5.39 0.23
N VAL A 145 4.52 -5.58 0.84
CA VAL A 145 3.86 -4.60 1.73
C VAL A 145 3.11 -3.47 1.00
N LEU A 146 3.63 -2.93 -0.12
CA LEU A 146 3.00 -1.85 -0.88
C LEU A 146 2.08 -2.38 -1.98
N SER A 147 2.50 -3.42 -2.69
CA SER A 147 1.83 -3.97 -3.87
C SER A 147 2.22 -5.43 -4.11
N THR A 148 1.24 -6.32 -4.01
CA THR A 148 1.45 -7.73 -4.28
C THR A 148 1.10 -8.06 -5.73
N TRP A 149 1.86 -8.95 -6.37
CA TRP A 149 1.43 -9.57 -7.62
C TRP A 149 0.02 -10.16 -7.46
N ARG A 150 -0.81 -10.06 -8.50
CA ARG A 150 -2.25 -10.42 -8.50
C ARG A 150 -3.13 -9.58 -7.56
N GLY A 151 -2.64 -8.46 -7.03
CA GLY A 151 -3.43 -7.48 -6.27
C GLY A 151 -4.11 -8.09 -5.04
N VAL A 152 -5.42 -7.85 -4.85
CA VAL A 152 -6.20 -8.44 -3.76
C VAL A 152 -6.21 -9.98 -3.75
N LEU A 153 -5.91 -10.63 -4.88
CA LEU A 153 -5.93 -12.08 -5.03
C LEU A 153 -4.58 -12.74 -4.68
N GLY A 154 -3.47 -12.00 -4.73
CA GLY A 154 -2.16 -12.54 -4.36
C GLY A 154 -1.86 -12.39 -2.86
N VAL A 155 -0.74 -12.94 -2.41
CA VAL A 155 -0.22 -12.69 -1.07
C VAL A 155 1.29 -12.79 -1.06
N ASP A 156 1.94 -11.82 -0.42
CA ASP A 156 3.36 -11.91 -0.11
C ASP A 156 3.46 -12.82 1.12
N ARG A 157 4.00 -14.03 0.98
CA ARG A 157 3.93 -15.06 2.03
C ARG A 157 5.15 -15.00 2.92
N ARG A 158 5.03 -15.27 4.22
CA ARG A 158 6.24 -15.41 5.04
C ARG A 158 7.04 -16.65 4.62
N VAL A 159 8.32 -16.50 4.28
CA VAL A 159 9.23 -17.66 4.18
C VAL A 159 9.63 -18.04 5.60
N GLY A 160 9.09 -19.15 6.09
CA GLY A 160 9.57 -19.75 7.34
C GLY A 160 11.06 -20.08 7.20
N ARG A 161 11.86 -19.67 8.18
CA ARG A 161 13.17 -20.28 8.41
C ARG A 161 12.97 -21.54 9.23
#